data_AF-A0A094HAN9-F1
#
_entry.id   AF-A0A094HAN9-F1
#
_cell.length_a   1.000
_cell.length_b   1.000
_cell.length_c   1.000
_cell.angle_alpha   90.00
_cell.angle_beta   90.00
_cell.angle_gamma   90.00
#
_symmetry.space_group_name_H-M   'P 1'
#
loop_
_entity.id
_entity.type
_entity.pdbx_description
1 polymer ?
#
loop_
_entity_poly.entity_id
_entity_poly.type
_entity_poly.pdbx_seq_one_letter_code
_entity_poly.pdbx_strand_id
1 'polypeptide(L)'
;MGYDDSLRDFGAFMATPSDLQRVRVVALDSVDSREKRPWESYDKAVFVKSFPRLENVVLVRGPKRAWLSNIPRAMGPVQEEREVEFVAVEGEEGTIVAKGFEAAFFSEEEALSRIHCERGADYVVARLPPVMVVSKKRVERE
;
A
#
# COMPACT_ATOMS: atom_id res chain seq x y z
N MET A 1 4.23 23.31 7.32
CA MET A 1 4.78 22.57 6.16
C MET A 1 3.63 21.75 5.60
N GLY A 2 2.99 22.25 4.54
CA GLY A 2 1.80 21.65 3.95
C GLY A 2 2.17 20.44 3.12
N TYR A 3 1.76 19.26 3.59
CA TYR A 3 1.53 18.13 2.71
C TYR A 3 0.06 18.26 2.31
N ASP A 4 -0.19 18.69 1.08
CA ASP A 4 -1.56 18.78 0.55
C ASP A 4 -2.10 17.36 0.35
N ASP A 5 -3.29 17.08 0.91
CA ASP A 5 -3.97 15.78 0.84
C ASP A 5 -4.22 15.34 -0.61
N SER A 6 -4.25 16.31 -1.54
CA SER A 6 -4.42 16.10 -2.98
C SER A 6 -3.30 15.28 -3.65
N LEU A 7 -2.08 15.27 -3.09
CA LEU A 7 -0.94 14.55 -3.67
C LEU A 7 -0.92 13.05 -3.36
N ARG A 8 -1.88 12.57 -2.56
CA ARG A 8 -1.87 11.20 -2.00
C ARG A 8 -3.13 10.42 -2.31
N ASP A 9 -4.15 11.08 -2.86
CA ASP A 9 -5.33 10.40 -3.37
C ASP A 9 -5.03 9.81 -4.74
N PHE A 10 -4.83 8.49 -4.76
CA PHE A 10 -4.66 7.75 -6.01
C PHE A 10 -5.83 8.00 -6.97
N GLY A 11 -7.03 8.26 -6.45
CA GLY A 11 -8.19 8.68 -7.24
C GLY A 11 -8.04 10.07 -7.86
N ALA A 12 -7.32 11.00 -7.22
CA ALA A 12 -7.06 12.34 -7.76
C ALA A 12 -6.09 12.31 -8.95
N PHE A 13 -5.27 11.27 -9.07
CA PHE A 13 -4.40 11.04 -10.23
C PHE A 13 -5.10 10.28 -11.37
N MET A 14 -6.32 9.79 -11.15
CA MET A 14 -7.12 9.15 -12.19
C MET A 14 -7.89 10.19 -12.99
N ALA A 15 -7.93 10.02 -14.31
CA ALA A 15 -8.67 10.92 -15.20
C ALA A 15 -10.18 10.89 -14.89
N THR A 16 -10.69 9.74 -14.45
CA THR A 16 -12.06 9.55 -14.01
C THR A 16 -12.16 8.57 -12.82
N PRO A 17 -13.17 8.68 -11.95
CA PRO A 17 -13.42 7.67 -10.90
C PRO A 17 -13.63 6.25 -11.45
N SER A 18 -14.12 6.13 -12.69
CA SER A 18 -14.25 4.84 -13.40
C SER A 18 -12.92 4.15 -13.68
N ASP A 19 -11.80 4.87 -13.74
CA ASP A 19 -10.50 4.27 -14.00
C ASP A 19 -10.04 3.35 -12.85
N LEU A 20 -10.53 3.58 -11.62
CA LEU A 20 -10.32 2.68 -10.49
C LEU A 20 -10.86 1.27 -10.74
N GLN A 21 -11.89 1.13 -11.58
CA GLN A 21 -12.45 -0.17 -11.97
C GLN A 21 -11.53 -0.95 -12.93
N ARG A 22 -10.53 -0.28 -13.50
CA ARG A 22 -9.56 -0.89 -14.43
C ARG A 22 -8.32 -1.40 -13.70
N VAL A 23 -8.08 -0.89 -12.49
CA VAL A 23 -6.95 -1.31 -11.66
C VAL A 23 -7.14 -2.75 -11.22
N ARG A 24 -6.12 -3.58 -11.49
CA ARG A 24 -6.06 -5.00 -11.10
C ARG A 24 -5.00 -5.28 -10.06
N VAL A 25 -3.95 -4.49 -10.05
CA VAL A 25 -2.81 -4.67 -9.14
C VAL A 25 -2.43 -3.31 -8.59
N VAL A 26 -2.21 -3.26 -7.29
CA VAL A 26 -1.69 -2.07 -6.59
C VAL A 26 -0.39 -2.43 -5.89
N ALA A 27 0.58 -1.54 -5.99
CA ALA A 27 1.84 -1.66 -5.27
C ALA A 27 1.86 -0.62 -4.14
N LEU A 28 2.15 -1.07 -2.92
CA LEU A 28 2.21 -0.27 -1.70
C LEU A 28 3.59 -0.43 -1.07
N ASP A 29 4.16 0.63 -0.55
CA ASP A 29 5.35 0.49 0.29
C ASP A 29 5.01 -0.32 1.55
N SER A 30 5.83 -1.32 1.86
CA SER A 30 5.68 -2.11 3.08
C SER A 30 6.10 -1.28 4.29
N VAL A 31 5.10 -0.85 5.05
CA VAL A 31 5.24 -0.21 6.36
C VAL A 31 4.93 -1.24 7.46
N ASP A 32 5.69 -1.23 8.56
CA ASP A 32 5.44 -1.97 9.80
C ASP A 32 4.08 -1.53 10.31
N SER A 33 3.20 -2.50 10.58
CA SER A 33 1.84 -2.27 11.03
C SER A 33 1.77 -1.53 12.38
N ARG A 34 2.87 -1.48 13.14
CA ARG A 34 2.99 -0.72 14.39
C ARG A 34 3.30 0.76 14.16
N GLU A 35 3.80 1.13 12.98
CA GLU A 35 4.04 2.52 12.62
C GLU A 35 2.79 3.12 11.99
N LYS A 36 2.03 3.90 12.77
CA LYS A 36 1.01 4.79 12.21
C LYS A 36 1.72 5.99 11.59
N ARG A 37 1.91 5.98 10.27
CA ARG A 37 2.34 7.17 9.56
C ARG A 37 1.17 8.16 9.57
N PRO A 38 1.33 9.40 10.09
CA PRO A 38 0.26 10.40 10.13
C PRO A 38 -0.33 10.76 8.76
N TRP A 39 0.27 10.27 7.67
CA TRP A 39 -0.01 10.61 6.30
C TRP A 39 -0.34 9.40 5.42
N GLU A 40 -0.44 8.19 6.00
CA GLU A 40 -1.16 7.08 5.35
C GLU A 40 -2.65 7.38 5.53
N SER A 41 -3.22 8.10 4.57
CA SER A 41 -4.59 8.62 4.62
C SER A 41 -5.66 7.53 4.56
N TYR A 42 -5.27 6.27 4.34
CA TYR A 42 -6.17 5.18 4.06
C TYR A 42 -5.97 4.03 5.03
N ASP A 43 -7.05 3.72 5.77
CA ASP A 43 -7.24 2.38 6.32
C ASP A 43 -7.14 1.38 5.14
N LYS A 44 -6.37 0.31 5.34
CA LYS A 44 -6.12 -0.74 4.33
C LYS A 44 -7.43 -1.32 3.81
N ALA A 45 -8.42 -1.47 4.70
CA ALA A 45 -9.77 -1.88 4.35
C ALA A 45 -10.44 -0.94 3.34
N VAL A 46 -10.41 0.37 3.63
CA VAL A 46 -10.97 1.41 2.76
C VAL A 46 -10.22 1.49 1.44
N PHE A 47 -8.88 1.43 1.48
CA PHE A 47 -8.04 1.43 0.29
C PHE A 47 -8.39 0.29 -0.66
N VAL A 48 -8.45 -0.94 -0.16
CA VAL A 48 -8.80 -2.11 -0.98
C VAL A 48 -10.21 -1.99 -1.58
N LYS A 49 -11.17 -1.44 -0.83
CA LYS A 49 -12.54 -1.20 -1.29
C LYS A 49 -12.65 -0.19 -2.43
N SER A 50 -11.71 0.75 -2.53
CA SER A 50 -11.67 1.72 -3.63
C SER A 50 -11.39 1.08 -4.99
N PHE A 51 -10.99 -0.20 -5.05
CA PHE A 51 -10.67 -0.92 -6.27
C PHE A 51 -11.57 -2.15 -6.46
N PRO A 52 -12.75 -2.02 -7.11
CA PRO A 52 -13.74 -3.09 -7.19
C PRO A 52 -13.29 -4.36 -7.91
N ARG A 53 -12.23 -4.27 -8.71
CA ARG A 53 -11.69 -5.37 -9.51
C ARG A 53 -10.24 -5.69 -9.14
N LEU A 54 -9.83 -5.36 -7.92
CA LEU A 54 -8.48 -5.63 -7.46
C LEU A 54 -8.24 -7.14 -7.37
N GLU A 55 -7.23 -7.62 -8.10
CA GLU A 55 -6.84 -9.01 -8.16
C GLU A 55 -5.61 -9.28 -7.29
N ASN A 56 -4.72 -8.30 -7.07
CA ASN A 56 -3.54 -8.48 -6.21
C ASN A 56 -3.11 -7.19 -5.50
N VAL A 57 -2.53 -7.35 -4.31
CA VAL A 57 -1.82 -6.30 -3.57
C VAL A 57 -0.34 -6.68 -3.50
N VAL A 58 0.55 -5.77 -3.89
CA VAL A 58 2.01 -5.98 -3.85
C VAL A 58 2.62 -5.06 -2.80
N LEU A 59 3.20 -5.62 -1.75
CA LEU A 59 3.93 -4.90 -0.72
C LEU A 59 5.40 -4.80 -1.11
N VAL A 60 5.86 -3.59 -1.39
CA VAL A 60 7.23 -3.28 -1.81
C VAL A 60 8.07 -2.95 -0.58
N ARG A 61 9.03 -3.82 -0.24
CA ARG A 61 10.04 -3.56 0.78
C ARG A 61 11.17 -2.70 0.23
N GLY A 62 11.44 -1.61 0.94
CA GLY A 62 12.71 -0.90 0.84
C GLY A 62 13.86 -1.75 1.37
N PRO A 63 15.12 -1.46 0.96
CA PRO A 63 16.29 -2.17 1.49
C PRO A 63 16.33 -2.03 3.03
N LYS A 64 16.74 -3.09 3.74
CA LYS A 64 16.75 -3.18 5.23
C LYS A 64 17.40 -1.98 5.94
N ARG A 65 18.24 -1.19 5.26
CA ARG A 65 18.89 0.03 5.77
C ARG A 65 18.11 1.34 5.56
N ALA A 66 17.03 1.36 4.78
CA ALA A 66 16.28 2.57 4.45
C ALA A 66 15.03 2.78 5.32
N TRP A 67 14.71 1.83 6.19
CA TRP A 67 13.52 1.89 7.05
C TRP A 67 13.57 3.05 8.06
N LEU A 68 14.78 3.44 8.49
CA LEU A 68 15.03 4.60 9.37
C LEU A 68 15.33 5.89 8.60
N SER A 69 15.20 5.88 7.28
CA SER A 69 15.65 6.96 6.44
C SER A 69 14.42 7.77 6.01
N ASN A 70 13.92 8.59 6.94
CA ASN A 70 13.40 9.94 6.61
C ASN A 70 14.53 10.76 5.96
N ILE A 71 15.16 10.25 4.89
CA ILE A 71 16.05 11.08 4.08
C ILE A 71 15.06 11.88 3.25
N PRO A 72 15.02 13.22 3.42
CA PRO A 72 14.35 14.06 2.45
C PRO A 72 14.86 13.58 1.09
N ARG A 73 14.00 13.42 0.09
CA ARG A 73 14.51 13.43 -1.28
C ARG A 73 15.31 14.73 -1.37
N ALA A 74 16.62 14.66 -1.25
CA ALA A 74 17.46 15.78 -1.57
C ALA A 74 17.03 16.09 -3.00
N MET A 75 16.55 17.31 -3.22
CA MET A 75 16.28 17.87 -4.54
C MET A 75 17.60 18.02 -5.30
N GLY A 76 18.39 16.95 -5.37
CA GLY A 76 19.53 16.79 -6.22
C GLY A 76 19.05 16.34 -7.59
N PRO A 77 19.91 16.46 -8.62
CA PRO A 77 19.56 16.05 -9.97
C PRO A 77 19.06 14.60 -9.94
N VAL A 78 17.95 14.35 -10.63
CA VAL A 78 17.36 13.02 -10.83
C VAL A 78 18.49 12.13 -11.34
N GLN A 79 19.07 11.31 -10.45
CA GLN A 79 20.07 10.35 -10.87
C GLN A 79 19.37 9.38 -11.80
N GLU A 80 19.97 9.19 -12.97
CA GLU A 80 19.48 8.41 -14.09
C GLU A 80 18.80 7.11 -13.66
N GLU A 81 17.77 6.74 -14.42
CA GLU A 81 16.95 5.55 -14.32
C GLU A 81 17.80 4.27 -14.24
N ARG A 82 18.36 3.98 -13.07
CA ARG A 82 18.98 2.67 -12.81
C ARG A 82 17.86 1.64 -12.85
N GLU A 83 18.00 0.63 -13.70
CA GLU A 83 17.05 -0.48 -13.81
C GLU A 83 16.79 -1.05 -12.41
N VAL A 84 15.51 -1.01 -12.01
CA VAL A 84 15.03 -1.54 -10.75
C VAL A 84 14.37 -2.86 -11.02
N GLU A 85 14.81 -3.90 -10.33
CA GLU A 85 14.16 -5.21 -10.34
C GLU A 85 13.35 -5.40 -9.06
N PHE A 86 12.12 -5.91 -9.20
CA PHE A 86 11.29 -6.32 -8.07
C PHE A 86 11.42 -7.83 -7.88
N VAL A 87 12.05 -8.21 -6.77
CA VAL A 87 12.33 -9.62 -6.47
C VAL A 87 11.42 -10.08 -5.34
N ALA A 88 10.74 -11.22 -5.51
CA ALA A 88 9.90 -11.80 -4.47
C ALA A 88 10.69 -11.98 -3.16
N VAL A 89 10.09 -11.60 -2.04
CA VAL A 89 10.65 -11.84 -0.72
C VAL A 89 10.16 -13.21 -0.27
N GLU A 90 11.02 -14.22 -0.42
CA GLU A 90 10.72 -15.59 -0.01
C GLU A 90 10.96 -15.81 1.49
N GLY A 91 10.41 -16.90 2.01
CA GLY A 91 10.61 -17.35 3.39
C GLY A 91 9.71 -16.67 4.43
N GLU A 92 10.11 -16.81 5.70
CA GLU A 92 9.33 -16.31 6.85
C GLU A 92 9.16 -14.79 6.82
N GLU A 93 10.15 -14.05 6.32
CA GLU A 93 10.12 -12.58 6.28
C GLU A 93 8.97 -12.06 5.42
N GLY A 94 8.78 -12.63 4.22
CA GLY A 94 7.66 -12.28 3.35
C GLY A 94 6.31 -12.66 3.97
N THR A 95 6.24 -13.85 4.58
CA THR A 95 5.03 -14.33 5.25
C THR A 95 4.61 -13.42 6.41
N ILE A 96 5.55 -13.01 7.27
CA ILE A 96 5.28 -12.12 8.41
C ILE A 96 4.71 -10.78 7.94
N VAL A 97 5.28 -10.22 6.87
CA VAL A 97 4.84 -8.93 6.31
C VAL A 97 3.44 -9.04 5.73
N ALA A 98 3.19 -10.06 4.91
CA ALA A 98 1.86 -10.30 4.34
C ALA A 98 0.82 -10.50 5.45
N LYS A 99 1.13 -11.33 6.47
CA LYS A 99 0.26 -11.57 7.63
C LYS A 99 -0.01 -10.31 8.44
N GLY A 100 0.97 -9.43 8.59
CA GLY A 100 0.79 -8.13 9.25
C GLY A 100 -0.20 -7.23 8.51
N PHE A 101 -0.15 -7.22 7.17
CA PHE A 101 -1.11 -6.48 6.35
C PHE A 101 -2.50 -7.10 6.40
N GLU A 102 -2.60 -8.43 6.26
CA GLU A 102 -3.87 -9.17 6.38
C GLU A 102 -4.56 -8.90 7.71
N ALA A 103 -3.81 -9.00 8.83
CA ALA A 103 -4.35 -8.77 10.16
C ALA A 103 -4.88 -7.34 10.34
N ALA A 104 -4.15 -6.35 9.85
CA ALA A 104 -4.59 -4.95 9.88
C ALA A 104 -5.86 -4.75 9.04
N PHE A 105 -5.89 -5.28 7.81
CA PHE A 105 -7.08 -5.23 6.95
C PHE A 105 -8.32 -5.82 7.63
N PHE A 106 -8.22 -7.04 8.20
CA PHE A 106 -9.37 -7.68 8.83
C PHE A 106 -9.83 -6.98 10.10
N SER A 107 -8.89 -6.46 10.90
CA SER A 107 -9.23 -5.67 12.09
C SER A 107 -9.97 -4.39 11.73
N GLU A 108 -9.57 -3.72 10.66
CA GLU A 108 -10.22 -2.51 10.17
C GLU A 108 -11.59 -2.83 9.56
N GLU A 109 -11.71 -3.89 8.76
CA GLU A 109 -12.99 -4.35 8.20
C GLU A 109 -14.01 -4.67 9.28
N GLU A 110 -13.58 -5.34 10.34
CA GLU A 110 -14.44 -5.65 11.49
C GLU A 110 -14.91 -4.37 12.19
N ALA A 111 -14.00 -3.42 12.43
CA ALA A 111 -14.34 -2.14 13.05
C ALA A 111 -15.35 -1.35 12.22
N LEU A 112 -15.11 -1.24 10.91
CA LEU A 112 -16.01 -0.56 9.98
C LEU A 112 -17.38 -1.25 9.90
N SER A 113 -17.40 -2.59 9.86
CA SER A 113 -18.67 -3.34 9.88
C SER A 113 -19.48 -3.05 11.12
N ARG A 114 -18.85 -3.03 12.31
CA ARG A 114 -19.54 -2.72 13.57
C ARG A 114 -20.11 -1.31 13.57
N ILE A 115 -19.33 -0.32 13.13
CA ILE A 115 -19.76 1.09 13.06
C ILE A 115 -20.99 1.25 12.14
N HIS A 116 -21.00 0.59 10.98
CA HIS A 116 -22.12 0.67 10.05
C HIS A 116 -23.37 -0.04 10.60
N CYS A 117 -23.22 -1.22 11.21
CA CYS A 117 -24.31 -1.93 11.87
C CYS A 117 -24.95 -1.11 12.99
N GLU A 118 -24.14 -0.45 13.84
CA GLU A 118 -24.63 0.43 14.91
C GLU A 118 -25.43 1.63 14.39
N ARG A 119 -25.09 2.09 13.17
CA ARG A 119 -25.80 3.18 12.48
C ARG A 119 -27.04 2.71 11.72
N GLY A 120 -27.36 1.41 11.75
CA GLY A 120 -28.46 0.82 10.98
C GLY A 120 -28.25 0.85 9.47
N ALA A 121 -26.99 0.93 9.02
CA ALA A 121 -26.64 0.95 7.60
C ALA A 121 -26.16 -0.43 7.14
N ASP A 122 -26.56 -0.81 5.92
CA ASP A 122 -26.01 -2.01 5.27
C ASP A 122 -24.52 -1.83 5.02
N TYR A 123 -23.72 -2.84 5.38
CA TYR A 123 -22.28 -2.86 5.18
C TYR A 123 -21.86 -4.01 4.28
N VAL A 124 -21.20 -3.69 3.17
CA VAL A 124 -20.63 -4.69 2.27
C VAL A 124 -19.18 -4.96 2.69
N VAL A 125 -18.93 -6.18 3.17
CA VAL A 125 -17.59 -6.66 3.54
C VAL A 125 -16.75 -6.88 2.28
N ALA A 126 -15.53 -6.36 2.28
CA ALA A 126 -14.59 -6.63 1.20
C ALA A 126 -13.85 -7.95 1.40
N ARG A 127 -13.49 -8.58 0.29
CA ARG A 127 -12.51 -9.66 0.28
C ARG A 127 -11.14 -9.08 0.04
N LEU A 128 -10.16 -9.51 0.83
CA LEU A 128 -8.76 -9.18 0.59
C LEU A 128 -8.24 -10.02 -0.58
N PRO A 129 -7.74 -9.41 -1.68
CA PRO A 129 -7.06 -10.15 -2.73
C PRO A 129 -5.71 -10.71 -2.24
N PRO A 130 -5.09 -11.67 -2.95
CA PRO A 130 -3.76 -12.15 -2.63
C PRO A 130 -2.75 -11.02 -2.40
N VAL A 131 -1.97 -11.15 -1.33
CA VAL A 131 -0.92 -10.20 -0.93
C VAL A 131 0.44 -10.81 -1.24
N MET A 132 1.19 -10.14 -2.10
CA MET A 132 2.57 -10.51 -2.45
C MET A 132 3.55 -9.54 -1.80
N VAL A 133 4.76 -10.02 -1.49
CA VAL A 133 5.83 -9.17 -0.95
C VAL A 133 7.01 -9.21 -1.88
N VAL A 134 7.47 -8.04 -2.32
CA VAL A 134 8.62 -7.88 -3.21
C VAL A 134 9.62 -6.91 -2.60
N SER A 135 10.88 -7.02 -2.96
CA SER A 135 11.94 -6.09 -2.56
C SER A 135 12.48 -5.36 -3.77
N LYS A 136 12.84 -4.09 -3.56
CA LYS A 136 13.45 -3.26 -4.60
C LYS A 136 14.96 -3.56 -4.68
N LYS A 137 15.41 -4.20 -5.75
CA LYS A 137 16.84 -4.45 -6.03
C LYS A 137 17.32 -3.50 -7.12
N ARG A 138 18.49 -2.89 -6.92
CA ARG A 138 19.16 -2.09 -7.96
C ARG A 138 19.99 -3.02 -8.82
N VAL A 139 19.83 -2.95 -10.13
CA VAL A 139 20.71 -3.63 -11.07
C VAL A 139 21.93 -2.74 -11.29
N GLU A 140 23.12 -3.26 -10.98
CA GLU A 140 24.38 -2.64 -11.39
C GLU A 140 24.77 -3.30 -12.72
N ARG A 141 24.82 -2.53 -13.80
CA ARG A 141 25.49 -2.99 -15.04
C ARG A 141 26.98 -2.75 -14.86
N GLU A 142 27.77 -3.77 -15.16
CA GLU A 142 29.24 -3.70 -15.28
C GLU A 142 29.68 -2.74 -16.40
#